data_AF-A0A4R7VUH6-F1
#
_entry.id   AF-A0A4R7VUH6-F1
#
_cell.length_a   1.000
_cell.length_b   1.000
_cell.length_c   1.000
_cell.angle_alpha   90.00
_cell.angle_beta   90.00
_cell.angle_gamma   90.00
#
_symmetry.space_group_name_H-M   'P 1'
#
loop_
_entity.id
_entity.type
_entity.pdbx_description
1 polymer ?
#
loop_
_entity_poly.entity_id
_entity_poly.type
_entity_poly.pdbx_seq_one_letter_code
_entity_poly.pdbx_strand_id
1 'polypeptide(L)' 'MTELLHLLPDEVRDSDDLFEAGLDSIRLLTLLERWRDAGAEVGFVDLAARPTLSDWIELLAPVTDLPGTPPLTNAA' A
#
# COMPACT_ATOMS: atom_id res chain seq x y z
N MET A 1 -0.28 -37.42 -10.42
CA MET A 1 0.83 -36.46 -10.41
C MET A 1 0.26 -35.21 -9.80
N THR A 2 0.81 -34.85 -8.64
CA THR A 2 0.18 -34.16 -7.52
C THR A 2 -0.40 -32.80 -7.88
N GLU A 3 -1.58 -32.53 -7.34
CA GLU A 3 -2.37 -31.31 -7.51
C GLU A 3 -1.54 -30.05 -7.23
N LEU A 4 -1.44 -29.20 -8.25
CA LEU A 4 -1.03 -27.81 -8.09
C LEU A 4 -2.13 -27.13 -7.26
N LEU A 5 -1.90 -27.03 -5.95
CA LEU A 5 -2.78 -26.35 -5.02
C LEU A 5 -2.90 -24.90 -5.49
N HIS A 6 -3.98 -24.59 -6.20
CA HIS A 6 -4.48 -23.25 -6.37
C HIS A 6 -4.80 -22.73 -4.97
N LEU A 7 -3.79 -22.19 -4.28
CA LEU A 7 -4.00 -21.35 -3.11
C LEU A 7 -4.83 -20.16 -3.61
N LEU A 8 -6.13 -20.25 -3.37
CA LEU A 8 -7.04 -19.15 -3.55
C LEU A 8 -6.52 -18.00 -2.68
N PRO A 9 -6.48 -16.77 -3.18
CA PRO A 9 -6.15 -15.58 -2.38
C PRO A 9 -7.20 -15.28 -1.28
N ASP A 10 -8.18 -16.16 -1.08
CA ASP A 10 -9.31 -16.03 -0.16
C ASP A 10 -8.92 -16.31 1.31
N GLU A 11 -7.72 -16.86 1.56
CA GLU A 11 -7.26 -17.15 2.94
C GLU A 11 -6.39 -16.05 3.55
N VAL A 12 -5.95 -15.05 2.77
CA VAL A 12 -5.13 -13.95 3.32
C VAL A 12 -6.07 -12.92 3.94
N ARG A 13 -6.11 -12.87 5.27
CA ARG A 13 -6.86 -11.84 6.00
C ARG A 13 -6.12 -10.51 5.92
N ASP A 14 -6.85 -9.42 6.05
CA ASP A 14 -6.24 -8.07 5.99
C ASP A 14 -5.20 -7.83 7.10
N SER A 15 -5.29 -8.60 8.19
CA SER A 15 -4.39 -8.55 9.34
C SER A 15 -3.26 -9.58 9.30
N ASP A 16 -3.21 -10.45 8.29
CA ASP A 16 -2.16 -11.46 8.18
C ASP A 16 -0.88 -10.84 7.62
N ASP A 17 0.25 -11.44 7.99
CA ASP A 17 1.55 -11.06 7.46
C ASP A 17 1.63 -11.45 5.98
N LEU A 18 1.73 -10.44 5.12
CA LEU A 18 1.78 -10.61 3.68
C LEU A 18 3.02 -11.36 3.22
N PHE A 19 4.16 -11.24 3.91
CA PHE A 19 5.36 -12.01 3.60
C PHE A 19 5.15 -13.50 3.91
N GLU A 20 4.51 -13.82 5.04
CA GLU A 20 4.14 -15.21 5.37
C GLU A 20 3.09 -15.76 4.40
N ALA A 21 2.19 -14.91 3.88
CA ALA A 21 1.22 -15.25 2.85
C ALA A 21 1.85 -15.45 1.45
N GLY A 22 3.15 -15.20 1.28
CA GLY A 22 3.88 -15.42 0.03
C GLY A 22 4.15 -14.16 -0.80
N LEU A 23 4.05 -12.96 -0.21
CA LEU A 23 4.54 -11.74 -0.83
C LEU A 23 6.07 -11.69 -0.76
N ASP A 24 6.72 -11.72 -1.92
CA ASP A 24 8.18 -11.60 -1.99
C ASP A 24 8.66 -10.14 -2.01
N SER A 25 9.90 -9.91 -1.59
CA SER A 25 10.56 -8.59 -1.61
C SER A 25 10.55 -7.92 -2.98
N ILE A 26 10.64 -8.69 -4.07
CA ILE A 26 10.60 -8.15 -5.43
C ILE A 26 9.22 -7.55 -5.74
N ARG A 27 8.13 -8.25 -5.38
CA ARG A 27 6.77 -7.76 -5.57
C ARG A 27 6.51 -6.52 -4.73
N LEU A 28 7.01 -6.51 -3.49
CA LEU A 28 6.95 -5.35 -2.63
C LEU A 28 7.66 -4.13 -3.23
N LEU A 29 8.87 -4.30 -3.77
CA LEU A 29 9.59 -3.21 -4.44
C LEU A 29 8.82 -2.67 -5.66
N THR A 30 8.19 -3.55 -6.45
CA THR A 30 7.35 -3.12 -7.57
C THR A 30 6.10 -2.34 -7.10
N LEU A 31 5.47 -2.74 -5.99
CA LEU A 31 4.34 -2.01 -5.41
C LEU A 31 4.79 -0.64 -4.89
N LEU A 32 5.92 -0.60 -4.17
CA LEU A 32 6.53 0.60 -3.63
C LEU A 32 6.84 1.63 -4.72
N GLU A 33 7.42 1.19 -5.84
CA GLU A 33 7.67 2.04 -7.01
C GLU A 33 6.38 2.63 -7.57
N ARG A 34 5.32 1.80 -7.74
CA ARG A 34 4.02 2.26 -8.24
C ARG A 34 3.36 3.28 -7.33
N TRP A 35 3.43 3.09 -6.02
CA TRP A 35 2.86 4.02 -5.05
C TRP A 35 3.63 5.34 -5.02
N ARG A 36 4.96 5.31 -5.10
CA ARG A 36 5.78 6.51 -5.23
C ARG A 36 5.49 7.28 -6.51
N ASP A 37 5.30 6.59 -7.64
CA ASP A 37 4.86 7.20 -8.90
C ASP A 37 3.46 7.82 -8.80
N ALA A 38 2.59 7.28 -7.94
CA ALA A 38 1.28 7.84 -7.63
C ALA A 38 1.33 8.98 -6.59
N GLY A 39 2.51 9.34 -6.08
CA GLY A 39 2.71 10.42 -5.11
C GLY A 39 2.58 10.01 -3.64
N ALA A 40 2.56 8.71 -3.34
CA ALA A 40 2.57 8.23 -1.95
C ALA A 40 4.00 8.26 -1.38
N GLU A 41 4.14 8.82 -0.18
CA GLU A 41 5.39 8.87 0.58
C GLU A 41 5.50 7.69 1.56
N VAL A 42 5.50 6.46 1.03
CA VAL A 42 5.68 5.24 1.83
C VAL A 42 7.05 4.62 1.58
N GLY A 43 7.71 4.14 2.64
CA GLY A 43 9.02 3.48 2.59
C GLY A 43 8.96 1.97 2.76
N PHE A 44 9.99 1.27 2.29
CA PHE A 44 10.13 -0.18 2.52
C PHE A 44 10.16 -0.52 4.02
N VAL A 45 10.83 0.30 4.83
CA VAL A 45 10.94 0.09 6.27
C VAL A 45 9.57 0.20 6.94
N ASP A 46 8.73 1.14 6.52
CA ASP A 46 7.38 1.33 7.06
C ASP A 46 6.48 0.12 6.74
N LEU A 47 6.54 -0.36 5.49
CA LEU A 47 5.81 -1.54 5.04
C LEU A 47 6.31 -2.83 5.71
N ALA A 48 7.63 -2.98 5.87
CA ALA A 48 8.24 -4.13 6.51
C ALA A 48 8.01 -4.17 8.03
N ALA A 49 7.87 -3.00 8.68
CA ALA A 49 7.54 -2.93 10.09
C ALA A 49 6.09 -3.34 10.39
N ARG A 50 5.20 -3.21 9.39
CA ARG A 50 3.77 -3.53 9.51
C ARG A 50 3.30 -4.29 8.28
N PRO A 51 3.65 -5.56 8.12
CA PRO A 51 3.45 -6.31 6.88
C PRO A 51 1.99 -6.76 6.66
N THR A 52 1.00 -5.99 7.12
CA THR A 52 -0.42 -6.32 6.97
C THR A 52 -1.07 -5.43 5.92
N LEU A 53 -2.08 -5.96 5.22
CA LEU A 53 -2.79 -5.21 4.20
C LEU A 53 -3.54 -4.01 4.81
N SER A 54 -4.14 -4.19 5.99
CA SER A 54 -4.82 -3.11 6.73
C SER A 54 -3.89 -1.95 7.04
N ASP A 55 -2.70 -2.23 7.59
CA ASP A 55 -1.71 -1.19 7.91
C ASP A 55 -1.23 -0.47 6.65
N TRP A 56 -1.02 -1.21 5.56
CA TRP A 56 -0.55 -0.63 4.30
C TRP A 56 -1.59 0.30 3.69
N ILE A 57 -2.86 -0.07 3.74
CA ILE A 57 -3.96 0.80 3.28
C ILE A 57 -4.01 2.08 4.11
N GLU A 58 -3.80 2.01 5.43
CA GLU A 58 -3.74 3.21 6.28
C GLU A 58 -2.52 4.09 5.96
N LEU A 59 -1.35 3.50 5.72
CA LEU A 59 -0.13 4.23 5.34
C LEU A 59 -0.26 4.92 3.96
N LEU A 60 -0.97 4.28 3.04
CA LEU A 60 -1.21 4.77 1.68
C LEU A 60 -2.44 5.67 1.57
N ALA A 61 -3.29 5.71 2.59
CA ALA A 61 -4.44 6.57 2.61
C ALA A 61 -3.94 8.02 2.45
N PRO A 62 -4.45 8.77 1.47
CA PRO A 62 -4.02 10.13 1.26
C PRO A 62 -4.26 10.89 2.56
N VAL A 63 -3.19 11.40 3.17
CA VAL A 63 -3.33 12.51 4.11
C VAL A 63 -4.00 13.58 3.27
N THR A 64 -5.31 13.75 3.49
CA THR A 64 -6.06 14.84 2.92
C THR A 64 -5.63 16.08 3.70
N ASP A 65 -4.36 16.47 3.54
CA ASP A 65 -3.97 17.84 3.75
C ASP A 65 -4.55 18.56 2.53
N LEU A 66 -5.77 19.08 2.66
CA LEU A 66 -6.26 20.07 1.71
C LEU A 66 -5.29 21.26 1.84
N PRO A 67 -4.43 21.56 0.84
CA PRO A 67 -3.79 22.86 0.85
C PRO A 67 -4.94 23.85 0.72
N GLY A 68 -5.18 24.60 1.80
CA GLY A 68 -6.18 25.65 1.85
C GLY A 68 -6.06 26.46 0.58
N THR A 69 -7.05 26.33 -0.30
CA THR A 69 -7.12 27.09 -1.54
C THR A 69 -7.20 28.53 -1.08
N PRO A 70 -6.16 29.37 -1.25
CA PRO A 70 -6.33 30.78 -0.94
C PRO A 70 -7.46 31.28 -1.85
N PRO A 71 -8.44 32.02 -1.33
CA PRO A 71 -9.51 32.54 -2.17
C PRO A 71 -8.85 33.35 -3.29
N LEU A 72 -9.09 32.95 -4.54
CA LEU A 72 -8.77 33.75 -5.70
C LEU A 72 -9.49 35.07 -5.51
N THR A 73 -8.73 36.09 -5.07
CA THR A 73 -9.21 37.45 -4.95
C THR A 73 -9.61 37.89 -6.35
N ASN A 74 -10.91 38.04 -6.57
CA ASN A 74 -11.44 38.63 -7.78
C ASN A 74 -12.42 39.73 -7.39
N ALA A 75 -11.95 40.96 -7.55
CA ALA A 75 -12.69 42.17 -7.91
C ALA A 75 -11.63 43.29 -7.90
N ALA A 76 -11.11 43.70 -9.05
CA ALA A 76 -11.75 44.58 -10.04
C ALA A 76 -12.12 45.94 -9.43
#